data_AF-A0A316QV21-F1
#
_entry.id   AF-A0A316QV21-F1
#
_cell.length_a   1.000
_cell.length_b   1.000
_cell.length_c   1.000
_cell.angle_alpha   90.00
_cell.angle_beta   90.00
_cell.angle_gamma   90.00
#
_symmetry.space_group_name_H-M   'P 1'
#
loop_
_entity.id
_entity.type
_entity.pdbx_description
1 polymer ?
#
loop_
_entity_poly.entity_id
_entity_poly.type
_entity_poly.pdbx_seq_one_letter_code
_entity_poly.pdbx_strand_id
1 'polypeptide(L)'
;MVSAMEKEKLNAYAARVSQANRSELVVIMYEAFLDSVKEGDAQMKQGDMPACRREIERARGLLTELMGSLDFQYEISFYLRRLYIYSYHELCQGMALRDSERFAHATHVMERLLPSFREVAKQDTSEAVMKNVQQIYAGLTYGRGSLNETIGVDIGKNRGFEA
;
A
#
# COMPACT_ATOMS: atom_id res chain seq x y z
N MET A 1 4.23 16.19 17.05
CA MET A 1 3.69 16.20 15.68
C MET A 1 3.71 14.77 15.17
N VAL A 2 2.59 14.24 14.67
CA VAL A 2 2.55 12.87 14.14
C VAL A 2 3.37 12.82 12.85
N SER A 3 4.51 12.14 12.93
CA SER A 3 5.41 11.69 11.86
C SER A 3 5.28 10.15 11.78
N ALA A 4 4.40 9.74 10.87
CA ALA A 4 4.08 8.40 10.37
C ALA A 4 2.89 8.63 9.43
N MET A 5 2.85 8.00 8.24
CA MET A 5 1.81 8.20 7.22
C MET A 5 0.46 8.58 7.86
N GLU A 6 0.00 9.81 7.58
CA GLU A 6 -1.07 10.46 8.34
C GLU A 6 -2.26 9.50 8.55
N LYS A 7 -2.83 9.49 9.75
CA LYS A 7 -3.93 8.59 10.13
C LYS A 7 -5.08 8.60 9.11
N GLU A 8 -5.31 9.75 8.48
CA GLU A 8 -6.26 9.92 7.38
C GLU A 8 -5.89 9.11 6.13
N LYS A 9 -4.63 9.15 5.68
CA LYS A 9 -4.14 8.33 4.56
C LYS A 9 -4.23 6.84 4.85
N LEU A 10 -3.90 6.41 6.07
CA LEU A 10 -4.02 5.01 6.46
C LEU A 10 -5.48 4.54 6.43
N ASN A 11 -6.41 5.37 6.91
CA ASN A 11 -7.84 5.10 6.82
C ASN A 11 -8.34 5.06 5.37
N ALA A 12 -7.83 5.95 4.51
CA ALA A 12 -8.16 5.96 3.09
C ALA A 12 -7.71 4.67 2.39
N TYR A 13 -6.48 4.20 2.66
CA TYR A 13 -6.01 2.91 2.17
C TYR A 13 -6.84 1.75 2.71
N ALA A 14 -7.15 1.72 4.01
CA ALA A 14 -7.98 0.68 4.61
C ALA A 14 -9.39 0.60 3.98
N ALA A 15 -10.01 1.75 3.70
CA ALA A 15 -11.30 1.82 3.03
C ALA A 15 -11.22 1.31 1.58
N ARG A 16 -10.14 1.61 0.85
CA ARG A 16 -9.92 1.10 -0.50
C ARG A 16 -9.65 -0.40 -0.51
N VAL A 17 -8.80 -0.90 0.38
CA VAL A 17 -8.48 -2.33 0.51
C VAL A 17 -9.73 -3.16 0.79
N SER A 18 -10.65 -2.64 1.60
CA SER A 18 -11.86 -3.38 1.98
C SER A 18 -12.87 -3.56 0.83
N GLN A 19 -12.72 -2.78 -0.25
CA GLN A 19 -13.58 -2.82 -1.43
C GLN A 19 -12.85 -3.36 -2.67
N ALA A 20 -11.53 -3.54 -2.59
CA ALA A 20 -10.69 -3.85 -3.73
C ALA A 20 -10.80 -5.31 -4.18
N ASN A 21 -10.83 -5.51 -5.49
CA ASN A 21 -10.55 -6.80 -6.11
C ASN A 21 -9.03 -7.08 -6.14
N ARG A 22 -8.63 -8.24 -6.68
CA ARG A 22 -7.22 -8.69 -6.61
C ARG A 22 -6.27 -7.74 -7.33
N SER A 23 -6.64 -7.25 -8.51
CA SER A 23 -5.81 -6.33 -9.29
C SER A 23 -5.75 -4.93 -8.67
N GLU A 24 -6.86 -4.46 -8.08
CA GLU A 24 -6.91 -3.20 -7.34
C GLU A 24 -6.04 -3.22 -6.08
N LEU A 25 -5.96 -4.36 -5.37
CA LEU A 25 -5.05 -4.52 -4.25
C LEU A 25 -3.58 -4.31 -4.67
N VAL A 26 -3.18 -4.84 -5.83
CA VAL A 26 -1.82 -4.60 -6.37
C VAL A 26 -1.59 -3.11 -6.61
N VAL A 27 -2.55 -2.41 -7.23
CA VAL A 27 -2.47 -0.96 -7.45
C VAL A 27 -2.32 -0.19 -6.13
N ILE A 28 -3.11 -0.56 -5.12
CA ILE A 28 -3.04 0.04 -3.78
C ILE A 28 -1.66 -0.16 -3.15
N MET A 29 -1.08 -1.36 -3.28
CA MET A 29 0.25 -1.66 -2.74
C MET A 29 1.35 -0.80 -3.40
N TYR A 30 1.27 -0.58 -4.71
CA TYR A 30 2.18 0.31 -5.42
C TYR A 30 2.05 1.76 -4.95
N GLU A 31 0.84 2.27 -4.79
CA GLU A 31 0.61 3.64 -4.33
C GLU A 31 1.09 3.83 -2.89
N ALA A 32 0.78 2.88 -2.00
CA ALA A 32 1.24 2.88 -0.63
C ALA A 32 2.78 2.78 -0.53
N PHE A 33 3.41 2.03 -1.44
CA PHE A 33 4.87 1.96 -1.56
C PHE A 33 5.44 3.34 -1.88
N LEU A 34 4.92 4.00 -2.93
CA LEU A 34 5.42 5.31 -3.37
C LEU A 34 5.25 6.37 -2.28
N ASP A 35 4.09 6.40 -1.62
CA ASP A 35 3.85 7.29 -0.48
C ASP A 35 4.82 7.03 0.68
N SER A 36 5.08 5.76 1.01
CA SER A 36 6.00 5.39 2.09
C SER A 36 7.44 5.81 1.77
N VAL A 37 7.92 5.59 0.54
CA VAL A 37 9.27 6.01 0.13
C VAL A 37 9.39 7.54 0.13
N LYS A 38 8.37 8.25 -0.36
CA LYS A 38 8.33 9.72 -0.35
C LYS A 38 8.37 10.30 1.07
N GLU A 39 7.58 9.74 1.98
CA GLU A 39 7.60 10.15 3.38
C GLU A 39 8.96 9.82 4.03
N GLY A 40 9.47 8.60 3.83
CA GLY A 40 10.77 8.18 4.36
C GLY A 40 11.91 9.10 3.91
N ASP A 41 11.94 9.47 2.63
CA ASP A 41 12.91 10.40 2.06
C ASP A 41 12.80 11.81 2.68
N ALA A 42 11.58 12.30 2.87
CA ALA A 42 11.35 13.59 3.54
C ALA A 42 11.84 13.58 5.00
N GLN A 43 11.58 12.50 5.73
CA GLN A 43 12.06 12.32 7.11
C GLN A 43 13.59 12.22 7.18
N MET A 44 14.22 11.55 6.21
CA MET A 44 15.68 11.49 6.09
C MET A 44 16.28 12.89 5.90
N LYS A 45 15.70 13.69 5.00
CA LYS A 45 16.13 15.08 4.74
C LYS A 45 15.95 16.00 5.96
N GLN A 46 14.97 15.70 6.81
CA GLN A 46 14.74 16.40 8.09
C GLN A 46 15.61 15.88 9.24
N GLY A 47 16.37 14.80 9.02
CA GLY A 47 17.22 14.18 10.04
C GLY A 47 16.50 13.22 11.00
N ASP A 48 15.20 12.98 10.83
CA ASP A 48 14.44 11.99 11.61
C ASP A 48 14.65 10.58 11.04
N MET A 49 15.83 10.03 11.32
CA MET A 49 16.19 8.67 10.88
C MET A 49 15.28 7.57 11.46
N PRO A 50 14.80 7.64 12.73
CA PRO A 50 13.80 6.71 13.23
C PRO A 50 12.51 6.70 12.41
N ALA A 51 11.98 7.88 12.03
CA ALA A 51 10.79 7.97 11.18
C ALA A 51 11.05 7.46 9.77
N CYS A 52 12.17 7.87 9.15
CA CYS A 52 12.61 7.35 7.87
C CYS A 52 12.65 5.82 7.86
N ARG A 53 13.30 5.20 8.87
CA ARG A 53 13.36 3.73 8.99
C ARG A 53 11.98 3.10 9.00
N ARG A 54 11.01 3.62 9.77
CA ARG A 54 9.65 3.05 9.84
C ARG A 54 8.98 3.03 8.47
N GLU A 55 9.10 4.12 7.73
CA GLU A 55 8.47 4.25 6.40
C GLU A 55 9.18 3.40 5.35
N ILE A 56 10.51 3.33 5.36
CA ILE A 56 11.24 2.47 4.42
C ILE A 56 11.02 0.97 4.71
N GLU A 57 10.89 0.56 5.98
CA GLU A 57 10.51 -0.83 6.29
C GLU A 57 9.08 -1.16 5.83
N ARG A 58 8.14 -0.21 5.92
CA ARG A 58 6.80 -0.39 5.34
C ARG A 58 6.87 -0.60 3.82
N ALA A 59 7.64 0.24 3.10
CA ALA A 59 7.84 0.10 1.66
C ALA A 59 8.46 -1.27 1.29
N ARG A 60 9.47 -1.71 2.04
CA ARG A 60 10.10 -3.04 1.87
C ARG A 60 9.14 -4.19 2.14
N GLY A 61 8.26 -4.05 3.13
CA GLY A 61 7.18 -5.00 3.40
C GLY A 61 6.25 -5.14 2.19
N LEU A 62 5.78 -4.02 1.63
CA LEU A 62 4.92 -4.02 0.43
C LEU A 62 5.58 -4.70 -0.78
N LEU A 63 6.88 -4.44 -1.02
CA LEU A 63 7.63 -5.16 -2.06
C LEU A 63 7.73 -6.65 -1.79
N THR A 64 7.88 -7.06 -0.53
CA THR A 64 7.98 -8.47 -0.14
C THR A 64 6.67 -9.21 -0.42
N GLU A 65 5.54 -8.59 -0.09
CA GLU A 65 4.21 -9.09 -0.44
C GLU A 65 4.00 -9.16 -1.95
N LEU A 66 4.40 -8.12 -2.70
CA LEU A 66 4.33 -8.13 -4.18
C LEU A 66 5.20 -9.22 -4.80
N MET A 67 6.37 -9.52 -4.21
CA MET A 67 7.20 -10.64 -4.67
C MET A 67 6.59 -12.00 -4.34
N GLY A 68 5.94 -12.11 -3.17
CA GLY A 68 5.28 -13.34 -2.72
C GLY A 68 4.02 -13.70 -3.50
N SER A 69 3.36 -12.70 -4.11
CA SER A 69 2.14 -12.90 -4.89
C SER A 69 2.36 -13.23 -6.38
N LEU A 70 3.61 -13.26 -6.83
CA LEU A 70 3.94 -13.57 -8.23
C LEU A 70 3.65 -15.03 -8.58
N ASP A 71 2.98 -15.25 -9.72
CA ASP A 71 2.77 -16.58 -10.31
C ASP A 71 3.86 -16.89 -11.34
N PHE A 72 4.77 -17.80 -11.00
CA PHE A 72 5.91 -18.19 -11.84
C PHE A 72 5.56 -19.17 -12.97
N GLN A 73 4.29 -19.51 -13.16
CA GLN A 73 3.85 -20.14 -14.42
C GLN A 73 4.01 -19.19 -15.61
N TYR A 74 3.99 -17.88 -15.37
CA TYR A 74 4.15 -16.85 -16.39
C TYR A 74 5.57 -16.29 -16.41
N GLU A 75 6.17 -16.19 -17.61
CA GLU A 75 7.53 -15.69 -17.79
C GLU A 75 7.69 -14.24 -17.27
N ILE A 76 6.65 -13.41 -17.42
CA ILE A 76 6.65 -12.01 -16.98
C ILE A 76 6.95 -11.86 -15.48
N SER A 77 6.54 -12.83 -14.67
CA SER A 77 6.76 -12.84 -13.22
C SER A 77 8.25 -12.88 -12.87
N PHE A 78 9.09 -13.52 -13.67
CA PHE A 78 10.54 -13.50 -13.43
C PHE A 78 11.15 -12.12 -13.66
N TYR A 79 10.67 -11.38 -14.67
CA TYR A 79 11.12 -10.00 -14.92
C TYR A 79 10.62 -9.06 -13.83
N LEU A 80 9.35 -9.17 -13.41
CA LEU A 80 8.80 -8.40 -12.29
C LEU A 80 9.57 -8.65 -11.00
N ARG A 81 9.89 -9.92 -10.69
CA ARG A 81 10.67 -10.27 -9.50
C ARG A 81 12.05 -9.59 -9.49
N ARG A 82 12.74 -9.53 -10.63
CA ARG A 82 14.05 -8.87 -10.73
C ARG A 82 13.95 -7.37 -10.44
N LEU A 83 12.91 -6.71 -10.95
CA LEU A 83 12.65 -5.29 -10.69
C LEU A 83 12.33 -5.06 -9.20
N TYR A 84 11.52 -5.92 -8.57
CA TYR A 84 11.21 -5.81 -7.16
C TYR A 84 12.43 -6.03 -6.25
N ILE A 85 13.27 -7.01 -6.56
CA ILE A 85 14.54 -7.24 -5.83
C ILE A 85 15.46 -6.03 -5.97
N TYR A 86 15.58 -5.46 -7.18
CA TYR A 86 16.36 -4.25 -7.41
C TYR A 86 15.84 -3.09 -6.56
N SER A 87 14.54 -2.78 -6.61
CA SER A 87 13.95 -1.71 -5.79
C SER A 87 14.13 -1.95 -4.30
N TYR A 88 14.01 -3.21 -3.83
CA TYR A 88 14.27 -3.57 -2.44
C TYR A 88 15.72 -3.30 -2.03
N HIS A 89 16.68 -3.66 -2.89
CA HIS A 89 18.10 -3.41 -2.66
C HIS A 89 18.42 -1.91 -2.63
N GLU A 90 17.82 -1.13 -3.53
CA GLU A 90 17.97 0.34 -3.53
C GLU A 90 17.46 0.94 -2.21
N LEU A 91 16.32 0.49 -1.67
CA LEU A 91 15.84 0.94 -0.36
C LEU A 91 16.79 0.58 0.78
N CYS A 92 17.35 -0.63 0.79
CA CYS A 92 18.35 -1.04 1.78
C CYS A 92 19.63 -0.19 1.70
N GLN A 93 20.13 0.05 0.48
CA GLN A 93 21.33 0.86 0.25
C GLN A 93 21.09 2.33 0.61
N GLY A 94 19.94 2.89 0.22
CA GLY A 94 19.54 4.24 0.60
C GLY A 94 19.49 4.43 2.11
N MET A 95 18.95 3.47 2.85
CA MET A 95 18.95 3.51 4.32
C MET A 95 20.35 3.38 4.93
N ALA A 96 21.18 2.48 4.41
CA ALA A 96 22.53 2.24 4.94
C ALA A 96 23.47 3.43 4.70
N LEU A 97 23.37 4.04 3.52
CA LEU A 97 24.23 5.14 3.07
C LEU A 97 23.63 6.53 3.31
N ARG A 98 22.36 6.60 3.75
CA ARG A 98 21.57 7.84 3.86
C ARG A 98 21.49 8.59 2.53
N ASP A 99 21.25 7.82 1.48
CA ASP A 99 21.29 8.28 0.10
C ASP A 99 19.86 8.38 -0.48
N SER A 100 19.41 9.61 -0.68
CA SER A 100 18.10 9.96 -1.25
C SER A 100 17.98 9.54 -2.71
N GLU A 101 19.09 9.51 -3.46
CA GLU A 101 19.09 9.14 -4.88
C GLU A 101 18.67 7.67 -5.05
N ARG A 102 19.09 6.80 -4.13
CA ARG A 102 18.66 5.38 -4.09
C ARG A 102 17.15 5.24 -3.90
N PHE A 103 16.54 6.05 -3.04
CA PHE A 103 15.08 6.08 -2.91
C PHE A 103 14.38 6.54 -4.20
N ALA A 104 15.00 7.48 -4.93
CA ALA A 104 14.49 7.92 -6.22
C ALA A 104 14.56 6.82 -7.28
N HIS A 105 15.62 6.01 -7.32
CA HIS A 105 15.72 4.87 -8.25
C HIS A 105 14.62 3.83 -8.01
N ALA A 106 14.40 3.43 -6.75
CA ALA A 106 13.34 2.50 -6.39
C ALA A 106 11.94 3.04 -6.75
N THR A 107 11.71 4.32 -6.46
CA THR A 107 10.48 5.06 -6.83
C THR A 107 10.28 5.03 -8.35
N HIS A 108 11.31 5.37 -9.13
CA HIS A 108 11.23 5.43 -10.58
C HIS A 108 10.78 4.10 -11.21
N VAL A 109 11.34 2.97 -10.77
CA VAL A 109 10.94 1.64 -11.26
C VAL A 109 9.46 1.38 -10.98
N MET A 110 9.01 1.66 -9.76
CA MET A 110 7.64 1.38 -9.34
C MET A 110 6.63 2.31 -10.04
N GLU A 111 6.97 3.60 -10.22
CA GLU A 111 6.15 4.55 -10.97
C GLU A 111 5.99 4.16 -12.44
N ARG A 112 7.01 3.57 -13.07
CA ARG A 112 6.95 3.14 -14.47
C ARG A 112 6.06 1.91 -14.68
N LEU A 113 5.91 1.07 -13.65
CA LEU A 113 5.06 -0.13 -13.69
C LEU A 113 3.60 0.18 -13.33
N LEU A 114 3.36 1.14 -12.44
CA LEU A 114 2.02 1.46 -11.91
C LEU A 114 0.95 1.72 -12.99
N PRO A 115 1.19 2.49 -14.08
CA PRO A 115 0.19 2.69 -15.12
C PRO A 115 -0.31 1.39 -15.75
N SER A 116 0.57 0.42 -15.95
CA SER A 116 0.21 -0.89 -16.51
C SER A 116 -0.71 -1.67 -15.56
N PHE A 117 -0.41 -1.69 -14.26
CA PHE A 117 -1.27 -2.34 -13.27
C PHE A 117 -2.62 -1.62 -13.09
N ARG A 118 -2.65 -0.29 -13.21
CA ARG A 118 -3.91 0.46 -13.26
C ARG A 118 -4.76 0.07 -14.45
N GLU A 119 -4.14 -0.17 -15.60
CA GLU A 119 -4.87 -0.60 -16.80
C GLU A 119 -5.41 -2.02 -16.66
N VAL A 120 -4.63 -2.94 -16.08
CA VAL A 120 -5.09 -4.29 -15.73
C VAL A 120 -6.27 -4.24 -14.76
N ALA A 121 -6.20 -3.42 -13.70
CA ALA A 121 -7.27 -3.31 -12.71
C ALA A 121 -8.61 -2.83 -13.30
N LYS A 122 -8.60 -1.96 -14.33
CA LYS A 122 -9.84 -1.54 -15.01
C LYS A 122 -10.53 -2.67 -15.77
N GLN A 123 -9.77 -3.66 -16.21
CA GLN A 123 -10.25 -4.80 -16.99
C GLN A 123 -10.63 -5.99 -16.09
N ASP A 124 -10.24 -5.95 -14.81
CA ASP A 124 -10.57 -6.96 -13.81
C ASP A 124 -11.97 -6.71 -13.26
N THR A 125 -12.92 -7.56 -13.65
CA THR A 125 -14.30 -7.53 -13.16
C THR A 125 -14.54 -8.51 -12.02
N SER A 126 -13.49 -9.05 -11.39
CA SER A 126 -13.63 -9.93 -10.24
C SER A 126 -14.22 -9.21 -9.04
N GLU A 127 -14.91 -9.97 -8.18
CA GLU A 127 -15.48 -9.44 -6.95
C GLU A 127 -14.40 -9.00 -5.95
N ALA A 128 -14.79 -8.13 -5.01
CA ALA A 128 -13.94 -7.72 -3.91
C ALA A 128 -13.40 -8.94 -3.16
N VAL A 129 -12.12 -8.89 -2.80
CA VAL A 129 -11.44 -10.00 -2.14
C VAL A 129 -11.97 -10.23 -0.73
N MET A 130 -12.32 -9.15 -0.02
CA MET A 130 -12.92 -9.23 1.30
C MET A 130 -14.43 -9.47 1.20
N LYS A 131 -14.89 -10.58 1.78
CA LYS A 131 -16.32 -10.86 1.97
C LYS A 131 -16.78 -10.32 3.34
N ASN A 132 -18.05 -9.93 3.44
CA ASN A 132 -18.67 -9.42 4.69
C ASN A 132 -18.08 -8.11 5.25
N VAL A 133 -17.55 -7.23 4.39
CA VAL A 133 -17.22 -5.86 4.80
C VAL A 133 -18.50 -5.03 4.87
N GLN A 134 -18.72 -4.30 5.97
CA GLN A 134 -19.79 -3.30 6.05
C GLN A 134 -19.58 -2.25 4.95
N GLN A 135 -20.53 -2.10 4.03
CA GLN A 135 -20.48 -1.03 3.04
C GLN A 135 -20.56 0.32 3.74
N ILE A 136 -19.44 1.04 3.84
CA ILE A 136 -19.41 2.39 4.37
C ILE A 136 -19.96 3.32 3.27
N TYR A 137 -21.27 3.59 3.32
CA TYR A 137 -21.90 4.54 2.40
C TYR A 137 -21.56 5.98 2.84
N ALA A 138 -20.86 6.72 1.97
CA ALA A 138 -20.39 8.09 2.23
C ALA A 138 -21.52 9.13 2.39
N GLY A 139 -22.79 8.74 2.30
CA GLY A 139 -23.95 9.65 2.35
C GLY A 139 -24.83 9.57 3.60
N LEU A 140 -24.54 8.67 4.57
CA LEU A 140 -25.35 8.54 5.80
C LEU A 140 -24.54 8.79 7.10
N THR A 141 -23.26 9.15 6.97
CA THR A 141 -22.30 9.16 8.09
C THR A 141 -21.80 10.55 8.49
N TYR A 142 -22.20 11.62 7.79
CA TYR A 142 -21.84 12.98 8.19
C TYR A 142 -23.05 13.93 8.17
N GLY A 143 -23.83 13.88 9.26
CA GLY A 143 -24.70 14.97 9.69
C GLY A 143 -23.91 15.94 10.59
N ARG A 144 -24.21 17.24 10.49
CA ARG A 144 -23.54 18.31 11.22
C ARG A 144 -23.71 18.14 12.74
N GLY A 145 -22.66 17.72 13.44
CA GLY A 145 -22.55 17.78 14.90
C GLY A 145 -22.89 16.49 15.65
N SER A 146 -21.92 16.02 16.44
CA SER A 146 -21.92 14.84 17.32
C SER A 146 -21.87 13.47 16.63
N LEU A 147 -20.66 12.90 16.59
CA LEU A 147 -20.42 11.50 16.27
C LEU A 147 -20.82 10.66 17.49
N ASN A 148 -21.89 9.89 17.36
CA ASN A 148 -22.20 8.81 18.28
C ASN A 148 -22.18 7.50 17.48
N GLU A 149 -21.15 6.68 17.69
CA GLU A 149 -21.07 5.33 17.14
C GLU A 149 -22.18 4.50 17.79
N THR A 150 -23.36 4.44 17.17
CA THR A 150 -24.38 3.49 17.62
C THR A 150 -24.09 2.15 16.97
N ILE A 151 -23.46 1.29 17.76
CA ILE A 151 -23.19 -0.12 17.48
C ILE A 151 -24.53 -0.83 17.23
N GLY A 152 -24.86 -1.02 15.96
CA GLY A 152 -25.89 -1.97 15.54
C GLY A 152 -25.34 -3.38 15.68
N VAL A 153 -25.87 -4.10 16.66
CA VAL A 153 -25.54 -5.47 17.07
C VAL A 153 -25.41 -6.44 15.89
N ASP A 154 -24.20 -6.96 15.66
CA ASP A 154 -23.96 -8.39 15.37
C ASP A 154 -22.51 -8.75 15.77
N ILE A 155 -22.32 -9.03 17.06
CA ILE A 155 -21.06 -9.45 17.66
C ILE A 155 -20.88 -10.93 17.30
N GLY A 156 -20.29 -11.24 16.13
CA GLY A 156 -20.07 -12.66 15.82
C GLY A 156 -19.44 -13.07 14.50
N LYS A 157 -19.27 -12.20 13.49
CA LYS A 157 -18.63 -12.61 12.23
C LYS A 157 -17.26 -12.01 12.05
N ASN A 158 -16.26 -12.89 12.08
CA ASN A 158 -14.85 -12.60 11.82
C ASN A 158 -14.70 -11.74 10.56
N ARG A 159 -14.06 -10.58 10.70
CA ARG A 159 -13.51 -9.82 9.60
C ARG A 159 -12.24 -10.55 9.14
N GLY A 160 -12.27 -11.19 7.97
CA GLY A 160 -11.11 -11.96 7.49
C GLY A 160 -11.25 -12.47 6.06
N PHE A 161 -10.10 -12.79 5.45
CA PHE A 161 -9.98 -13.51 4.18
C PHE A 161 -10.23 -15.01 4.43
N GLU A 162 -11.16 -15.61 3.71
CA GLU A 162 -11.34 -17.08 3.67
C GLU A 162 -10.72 -17.60 2.37
N ALA A 163 -9.75 -18.51 2.52
CA ALA A 163 -9.00 -19.16 1.44
C ALA A 163 -9.77 -20.34 0.84
#